data_AF-A0A1H3H5P5-F1
#
_entry.id   AF-A0A1H3H5P5-F1
#
_cell.length_a   1.000
_cell.length_b   1.000
_cell.length_c   1.000
_cell.angle_alpha   90.00
_cell.angle_beta   90.00
_cell.angle_gamma   90.00
#
_symmetry.space_group_name_H-M   'P 1'
#
loop_
_entity.id
_entity.type
_entity.pdbx_description
1 polymer ?
#
loop_
_entity_poly.entity_id
_entity_poly.type
_entity_poly.pdbx_seq_one_letter_code
_entity_poly.pdbx_strand_id
1 'polypeptide(L)'
;MTNQPAGVTSETRQLVDGESLLEDLAIDQDEMEWRKSFVRLDETDKERMQALESTFDEVAPDVVDRFYDHLTSDPAANEIFGRSSKGMEQLKSDQQAYLRSLTDGEYGREYFARRARVGKIHDMLDLGPKFYLGAYSIYYEELLGAIGDSVKAEFEERDGAESAASESTSERNVLSGLIAGGSSDSSAETTDDRATDVDAAVDAVVEQATSLLKVLALDQQVAMDTYVHAYSEAARKQAEHREQLAREVEQDLREPIDDVSEATEMVAENSSTIREIADNQATDMEEVSAEISQMSATVEEIAATAEDVEETSDEAAERARTGEQAADEAIEVMEDVAAAATEASADLEQLHEQINEVDEVIEAIDDIAEQTNLLALNASIEAARAGEAGEGFAVVADEVKELAAESRQRASEVEETVGGVQKNAAETIESLSETTETLHEGIERGEEAMDSLDEIVEAVERTTEGIAEVAVATDEQAVSAEEVTSMVETAREQAEDVADRVDDVADASRQQTDRMASIQATVDRLVAGDEAPAERSPPPRGSRDVTVPDVDGTSGPLAETDGGSEQ
;
A
#
# COMPACT_ATOMS: atom_id res chain seq x y z
N MET A 1 9.85 22.82 -39.42
CA MET A 1 10.46 22.68 -40.76
C MET A 1 9.58 21.73 -41.53
N THR A 2 8.86 22.24 -42.52
CA THR A 2 7.94 21.48 -43.37
C THR A 2 8.75 20.43 -44.13
N ASN A 3 8.63 19.19 -43.69
CA ASN A 3 9.25 18.03 -44.33
C ASN A 3 8.47 17.77 -45.64
N GLN A 4 8.83 18.46 -46.72
CA GLN A 4 8.34 18.09 -48.05
C GLN A 4 8.84 16.65 -48.31
N PRO A 5 7.96 15.70 -48.65
CA PRO A 5 8.39 14.35 -48.97
C PRO A 5 9.41 14.42 -50.10
N ALA A 6 10.55 13.74 -49.93
CA ALA A 6 11.58 13.64 -50.95
C ALA A 6 10.93 13.13 -52.25
N GLY A 7 10.86 13.98 -53.27
CA GLY A 7 10.27 13.62 -54.55
C GLY A 7 10.96 12.39 -55.15
N VAL A 8 10.22 11.61 -55.94
CA VAL A 8 10.74 10.45 -56.66
C VAL A 8 11.87 10.91 -57.58
N THR A 9 13.11 10.63 -57.17
CA THR A 9 14.31 11.07 -57.88
C THR A 9 14.51 10.30 -59.19
N SER A 10 15.33 10.83 -60.09
CA SER A 10 15.69 10.15 -61.33
C SER A 10 16.38 8.81 -61.06
N GLU A 11 17.17 8.71 -60.00
CA GLU A 11 17.86 7.48 -59.57
C GLU A 11 16.85 6.42 -59.11
N THR A 12 15.92 6.79 -58.22
CA THR A 12 14.88 5.87 -57.75
C THR A 12 13.98 5.39 -58.89
N ARG A 13 13.71 6.24 -59.88
CA ARG A 13 12.96 5.88 -61.09
C ARG A 13 13.70 4.92 -62.02
N GLN A 14 15.02 5.03 -62.12
CA GLN A 14 15.83 4.13 -62.94
C GLN A 14 15.92 2.72 -62.34
N LEU A 15 15.78 2.60 -61.03
CA LEU A 15 15.76 1.32 -60.32
C LEU A 15 14.44 0.54 -60.48
N VAL A 16 13.39 1.16 -61.02
CA VAL A 16 12.12 0.48 -61.30
C VAL A 16 12.29 -0.34 -62.58
N ASP A 17 12.53 -1.64 -62.40
CA ASP A 17 12.65 -2.61 -63.48
C ASP A 17 11.29 -3.26 -63.78
N GLY A 18 10.86 -3.17 -65.03
CA GLY A 18 9.55 -3.68 -65.46
C GLY A 18 9.49 -5.21 -65.47
N GLU A 19 10.60 -5.88 -65.75
CA GLU A 19 10.67 -7.35 -65.82
C GLU A 19 10.57 -7.97 -64.43
N SER A 20 11.33 -7.46 -63.46
CA SER A 20 11.23 -7.87 -62.05
C SER A 20 9.81 -7.68 -61.50
N LEU A 21 9.13 -6.59 -61.86
CA LEU A 21 7.76 -6.35 -61.42
C LEU A 21 6.77 -7.38 -61.98
N LEU A 22 6.98 -7.90 -63.20
CA LEU A 22 6.11 -8.97 -63.71
C LEU A 22 6.26 -10.24 -62.88
N GLU A 23 7.47 -10.55 -62.39
CA GLU A 23 7.69 -11.67 -61.47
C GLU A 23 7.01 -11.45 -60.11
N ASP A 24 7.16 -10.25 -59.53
CA ASP A 24 6.53 -9.87 -58.25
C ASP A 24 5.00 -9.87 -58.31
N LEU A 25 4.44 -9.56 -59.48
CA LEU A 25 3.01 -9.56 -59.76
C LEU A 25 2.48 -10.92 -60.25
N ALA A 26 3.35 -11.91 -60.43
CA ALA A 26 3.02 -13.21 -61.01
C ALA A 26 2.38 -13.13 -62.41
N ILE A 27 2.82 -12.17 -63.24
CA ILE A 27 2.39 -12.00 -64.63
C ILE A 27 3.39 -12.72 -65.54
N ASP A 28 3.23 -14.03 -65.67
CA ASP A 28 4.00 -14.85 -66.58
C ASP A 28 3.41 -14.89 -68.01
N GLN A 29 4.01 -15.69 -68.90
CA GLN A 29 3.55 -15.78 -70.29
C GLN A 29 2.09 -16.30 -70.38
N ASP A 30 1.71 -17.26 -69.54
CA ASP A 30 0.38 -17.86 -69.57
C ASP A 30 -0.67 -16.86 -69.08
N GLU A 31 -0.33 -16.09 -68.03
CA GLU A 31 -1.17 -15.01 -67.52
C GLU A 31 -1.34 -13.88 -68.56
N MET A 32 -0.28 -13.50 -69.28
CA MET A 32 -0.38 -12.52 -70.36
C MET A 32 -1.28 -12.98 -71.52
N GLU A 33 -1.15 -14.24 -71.95
CA GLU A 33 -2.04 -14.82 -72.96
C GLU A 33 -3.49 -14.91 -72.47
N TRP A 34 -3.67 -15.31 -71.20
CA TRP A 34 -4.99 -15.36 -70.58
C TRP A 34 -5.65 -13.98 -70.55
N ARG A 35 -4.94 -12.92 -70.13
CA ARG A 35 -5.49 -11.56 -70.09
C ARG A 35 -5.92 -11.08 -71.47
N LYS A 36 -5.08 -11.28 -72.50
CA LYS A 36 -5.43 -10.97 -73.90
C LYS A 36 -6.68 -11.72 -74.34
N SER A 37 -6.77 -13.01 -74.05
CA SER A 37 -7.95 -13.82 -74.34
C SER A 37 -9.20 -13.34 -73.57
N PHE A 38 -9.04 -12.97 -72.29
CA PHE A 38 -10.13 -12.52 -71.43
C PHE A 38 -10.72 -11.20 -71.89
N VAL A 39 -9.89 -10.24 -72.31
CA VAL A 39 -10.36 -8.99 -72.95
C VAL A 39 -10.77 -9.21 -74.42
N ARG A 40 -10.63 -10.42 -74.96
CA ARG A 40 -10.94 -10.79 -76.35
C ARG A 40 -10.14 -9.98 -77.37
N LEU A 41 -8.86 -9.72 -77.08
CA LEU A 41 -7.94 -9.06 -77.99
C LEU A 41 -7.36 -10.11 -78.95
N ASP A 42 -7.89 -10.17 -80.16
CA ASP A 42 -7.44 -11.07 -81.21
C ASP A 42 -6.50 -10.38 -82.22
N GLU A 43 -6.04 -11.13 -83.23
CA GLU A 43 -5.11 -10.59 -84.23
C GLU A 43 -5.73 -9.46 -85.07
N THR A 44 -7.03 -9.54 -85.35
CA THR A 44 -7.77 -8.49 -86.08
C THR A 44 -7.79 -7.19 -85.29
N ASP A 45 -7.95 -7.28 -83.97
CA ASP A 45 -7.88 -6.10 -83.10
C ASP A 45 -6.48 -5.46 -83.15
N LYS A 46 -5.41 -6.26 -83.19
CA LYS A 46 -4.04 -5.73 -83.30
C LYS A 46 -3.81 -5.03 -84.63
N GLU A 47 -4.26 -5.62 -85.73
CA GLU A 47 -4.19 -5.02 -87.07
C GLU A 47 -4.96 -3.69 -87.12
N ARG A 48 -6.16 -3.63 -86.52
CA ARG A 48 -6.94 -2.39 -86.39
C ARG A 48 -6.22 -1.34 -85.56
N MET A 49 -5.60 -1.74 -84.45
CA MET A 49 -4.81 -0.82 -83.63
C MET A 49 -3.58 -0.31 -84.37
N GLN A 50 -2.93 -1.14 -85.18
CA GLN A 50 -1.80 -0.73 -86.00
C GLN A 50 -2.22 0.23 -87.13
N ALA A 51 -3.39 0.02 -87.73
CA ALA A 51 -3.94 0.95 -88.72
C ALA A 51 -4.21 2.36 -88.16
N LEU A 52 -4.39 2.48 -86.84
CA LEU A 52 -4.59 3.76 -86.14
C LEU A 52 -3.29 4.50 -85.79
N GLU A 53 -2.11 3.93 -86.07
CA GLU A 53 -0.81 4.52 -85.70
C GLU A 53 -0.67 5.98 -86.20
N SER A 54 -0.99 6.24 -87.47
CA SER A 54 -0.92 7.59 -88.05
C SER A 54 -1.91 8.56 -87.40
N THR A 55 -3.11 8.08 -87.06
CA THR A 55 -4.14 8.87 -86.38
C THR A 55 -3.67 9.24 -84.97
N PHE A 56 -3.11 8.28 -84.23
CA PHE A 56 -2.60 8.49 -82.87
C PHE A 56 -1.37 9.40 -82.88
N ASP A 57 -0.49 9.29 -83.88
CA ASP A 57 0.65 10.18 -84.05
C ASP A 57 0.25 11.63 -84.27
N GLU A 58 -0.81 11.87 -85.03
CA GLU A 58 -1.36 13.20 -85.30
C GLU A 58 -2.00 13.80 -84.05
N VAL A 59 -2.83 13.04 -83.32
CA VAL A 59 -3.59 13.59 -82.18
C VAL A 59 -2.83 13.57 -80.85
N ALA A 60 -1.78 12.74 -80.70
CA ALA A 60 -1.08 12.57 -79.42
C ALA A 60 -0.63 13.88 -78.75
N PRO A 61 -0.06 14.89 -79.45
CA PRO A 61 0.31 16.16 -78.82
C PRO A 61 -0.88 16.87 -78.16
N ASP A 62 -2.01 16.98 -78.87
CA ASP A 62 -3.20 17.69 -78.40
C ASP A 62 -3.93 16.92 -77.30
N VAL A 63 -3.99 15.58 -77.39
CA VAL A 63 -4.57 14.72 -76.35
C VAL A 63 -3.76 14.83 -75.06
N VAL A 64 -2.43 14.80 -75.14
CA VAL A 64 -1.56 14.92 -73.97
C VAL A 64 -1.65 16.31 -73.34
N ASP A 65 -1.75 17.38 -74.12
CA ASP A 65 -1.96 18.72 -73.59
C ASP A 65 -3.27 18.80 -72.80
N ARG A 66 -4.38 18.31 -73.36
CA ARG A 66 -5.68 18.24 -72.67
C ARG A 66 -5.66 17.33 -71.44
N PHE A 67 -4.93 16.22 -71.49
CA PHE A 67 -4.75 15.31 -70.36
C PHE A 67 -4.08 16.00 -69.17
N TYR A 68 -2.98 16.72 -69.40
CA TYR A 68 -2.30 17.44 -68.33
C TYR A 68 -3.06 18.70 -67.89
N ASP A 69 -3.76 19.39 -68.78
CA ASP A 69 -4.64 20.50 -68.41
C ASP A 69 -5.77 20.01 -67.49
N HIS A 70 -6.37 18.85 -67.80
CA HIS A 70 -7.36 18.22 -66.94
C HIS A 70 -6.77 17.84 -65.58
N LEU A 71 -5.63 17.14 -65.54
CA LEU A 71 -5.01 16.74 -64.26
C LEU A 71 -4.51 17.93 -63.43
N THR A 72 -4.01 18.99 -64.07
CA THR A 72 -3.54 20.20 -63.34
C THR A 72 -4.68 21.12 -62.91
N SER A 73 -5.88 20.95 -63.47
CA SER A 73 -7.09 21.68 -63.01
C SER A 73 -7.55 21.25 -61.62
N ASP A 74 -7.22 20.02 -61.19
CA ASP A 74 -7.48 19.53 -59.84
C ASP A 74 -6.25 19.81 -58.93
N PRO A 75 -6.43 20.55 -57.81
CA PRO A 75 -5.32 20.88 -56.92
C PRO A 75 -4.59 19.67 -56.32
N ALA A 76 -5.28 18.54 -56.08
CA ALA A 76 -4.69 17.36 -55.47
C ALA A 76 -3.86 16.57 -56.49
N ALA A 77 -4.33 16.45 -57.73
CA ALA A 77 -3.51 15.89 -58.82
C ALA A 77 -2.30 16.77 -59.14
N ASN A 78 -2.45 18.11 -59.08
CA ASN A 78 -1.34 19.04 -59.33
C ASN A 78 -0.20 18.92 -58.30
N GLU A 79 -0.51 18.66 -57.03
CA GLU A 79 0.49 18.46 -55.97
C GLU A 79 1.39 17.25 -56.24
N ILE A 80 0.82 16.18 -56.84
CA ILE A 80 1.53 14.93 -57.11
C ILE A 80 2.65 15.14 -58.15
N PHE A 81 2.47 16.04 -59.12
CA PHE A 81 3.53 16.39 -60.06
C PHE A 81 4.72 17.07 -59.40
N GLY A 82 4.49 17.80 -58.29
CA GLY A 82 5.57 18.36 -57.47
C GLY A 82 6.48 17.30 -56.83
N ARG A 83 6.02 16.05 -56.77
CA ARG A 83 6.78 14.88 -56.26
C ARG A 83 7.57 14.18 -57.36
N SER A 84 7.43 14.58 -58.62
CA SER A 84 8.15 14.02 -59.77
C SER A 84 9.47 14.76 -60.03
N SER A 85 10.54 14.00 -60.26
CA SER A 85 11.81 14.53 -60.78
C SER A 85 11.77 15.03 -62.23
N LYS A 86 10.75 14.64 -63.01
CA LYS A 86 10.56 15.07 -64.40
C LYS A 86 9.72 16.35 -64.46
N GLY A 87 10.17 17.31 -65.28
CA GLY A 87 9.41 18.51 -65.60
C GLY A 87 8.23 18.21 -66.54
N MET A 88 7.28 19.14 -66.63
CA MET A 88 6.03 18.96 -67.38
C MET A 88 6.26 18.58 -68.85
N GLU A 89 7.23 19.18 -69.54
CA GLU A 89 7.55 18.82 -70.94
C GLU A 89 8.02 17.37 -71.10
N GLN A 90 8.81 16.86 -70.15
CA GLN A 90 9.28 15.48 -70.18
C GLN A 90 8.14 14.50 -69.87
N LEU A 91 7.26 14.86 -68.93
CA LEU A 91 6.06 14.08 -68.61
C LEU A 91 5.13 14.01 -69.82
N LYS A 92 4.88 15.14 -70.50
CA LYS A 92 4.13 15.20 -71.76
C LYS A 92 4.77 14.32 -72.84
N SER A 93 6.09 14.38 -73.00
CA SER A 93 6.81 13.53 -73.96
C SER A 93 6.66 12.03 -73.65
N ASP A 94 6.78 11.63 -72.38
CA ASP A 94 6.58 10.23 -71.98
C ASP A 94 5.13 9.77 -72.22
N GLN A 95 4.16 10.65 -71.93
CA GLN A 95 2.74 10.35 -72.10
C GLN A 95 2.37 10.22 -73.58
N GLN A 96 2.97 11.02 -74.47
CA GLN A 96 2.84 10.84 -75.92
C GLN A 96 3.42 9.49 -76.37
N ALA A 97 4.59 9.11 -75.85
CA ALA A 97 5.17 7.79 -76.15
C ALA A 97 4.29 6.64 -75.63
N TYR A 98 3.65 6.81 -74.46
CA TYR A 98 2.66 5.86 -73.94
C TYR A 98 1.45 5.72 -74.87
N LEU A 99 0.91 6.84 -75.39
CA LEU A 99 -0.25 6.82 -76.28
C LEU A 99 0.08 6.13 -77.61
N ARG A 100 1.23 6.45 -78.21
CA ARG A 100 1.73 5.76 -79.41
C ARG A 100 1.88 4.27 -79.19
N SER A 101 2.38 3.86 -78.02
CA SER A 101 2.54 2.44 -77.73
C SER A 101 1.23 1.67 -77.58
N LEU A 102 0.07 2.32 -77.59
CA LEU A 102 -1.24 1.66 -77.63
C LEU A 102 -1.58 1.15 -79.03
N THR A 103 -0.93 1.67 -80.08
CA THR A 103 -1.17 1.31 -81.49
C THR A 103 -0.06 0.46 -82.09
N ASP A 104 1.02 0.16 -81.34
CA ASP A 104 2.20 -0.62 -81.82
C ASP A 104 1.84 -2.01 -82.38
N GLY A 105 0.69 -2.58 -82.02
CA GLY A 105 0.27 -3.93 -82.41
C GLY A 105 0.98 -5.06 -81.63
N GLU A 106 2.05 -4.75 -80.89
CA GLU A 106 2.84 -5.71 -80.10
C GLU A 106 2.51 -5.69 -78.60
N TYR A 107 1.51 -6.47 -78.18
CA TYR A 107 1.11 -6.63 -76.77
C TYR A 107 1.78 -7.83 -76.09
N GLY A 108 3.11 -7.87 -76.18
CA GLY A 108 3.95 -8.92 -75.62
C GLY A 108 4.54 -8.57 -74.25
N ARG A 109 5.50 -9.35 -73.78
CA ARG A 109 6.16 -9.19 -72.47
C ARG A 109 6.70 -7.77 -72.22
N GLU A 110 7.33 -7.16 -73.23
CA GLU A 110 7.84 -5.79 -73.15
C GLU A 110 6.71 -4.75 -72.94
N TYR A 111 5.54 -4.96 -73.54
CA TYR A 111 4.37 -4.11 -73.32
C TYR A 111 3.95 -4.17 -71.84
N PHE A 112 3.77 -5.38 -71.31
CA PHE A 112 3.39 -5.59 -69.91
C PHE A 112 4.43 -5.04 -68.92
N ALA A 113 5.72 -5.26 -69.16
CA ALA A 113 6.80 -4.74 -68.33
C ALA A 113 6.80 -3.21 -68.29
N ARG A 114 6.56 -2.55 -69.44
CA ARG A 114 6.41 -1.09 -69.51
C ARG A 114 5.21 -0.61 -68.69
N ARG A 115 4.07 -1.31 -68.72
CA ARG A 115 2.86 -0.94 -67.96
C ARG A 115 3.00 -1.16 -66.46
N ALA A 116 3.60 -2.28 -66.05
CA ALA A 116 3.91 -2.55 -64.64
C ALA A 116 4.84 -1.48 -64.07
N ARG A 117 5.85 -1.06 -64.85
CA ARG A 117 6.75 0.03 -64.47
C ARG A 117 6.03 1.38 -64.31
N VAL A 118 5.11 1.71 -65.21
CA VAL A 118 4.28 2.94 -65.09
C VAL A 118 3.43 2.89 -63.81
N GLY A 119 2.74 1.77 -63.58
CA GLY A 119 1.95 1.57 -62.36
C GLY A 119 2.77 1.71 -61.08
N LYS A 120 3.97 1.11 -61.02
CA LYS A 120 4.88 1.25 -59.87
C LYS A 120 5.38 2.68 -59.68
N ILE A 121 5.65 3.42 -60.76
CA ILE A 121 6.05 4.83 -60.66
C ILE A 121 4.89 5.69 -60.14
N HIS A 122 3.65 5.37 -60.50
CA HIS A 122 2.48 6.05 -59.95
C HIS A 122 2.25 5.75 -58.46
N ASP A 123 2.40 4.49 -58.05
CA ASP A 123 2.46 4.10 -56.63
C ASP A 123 3.51 4.91 -55.86
N MET A 124 4.74 5.01 -56.39
CA MET A 124 5.82 5.78 -55.77
C MET A 124 5.54 7.29 -55.67
N LEU A 125 4.75 7.84 -56.60
CA LEU A 125 4.33 9.24 -56.58
C LEU A 125 3.13 9.47 -55.65
N ASP A 126 2.56 8.41 -55.06
CA ASP A 126 1.30 8.43 -54.32
C ASP A 126 0.14 8.94 -55.20
N LEU A 127 0.20 8.60 -56.49
CA LEU A 127 -0.91 8.78 -57.42
C LEU A 127 -1.91 7.65 -57.21
N GLY A 128 -2.94 7.87 -56.42
CA GLY A 128 -3.93 6.83 -56.15
C GLY A 128 -4.66 6.33 -57.42
N PRO A 129 -5.20 5.08 -57.39
CA PRO A 129 -5.86 4.46 -58.55
C PRO A 129 -7.06 5.28 -59.08
N LYS A 130 -7.68 6.10 -58.22
CA LYS A 130 -8.75 7.03 -58.62
C LYS A 130 -8.31 8.06 -59.65
N PHE A 131 -7.09 8.60 -59.52
CA PHE A 131 -6.54 9.56 -60.47
C PHE A 131 -6.10 8.85 -61.74
N TYR A 132 -5.44 7.70 -61.58
CA TYR A 132 -5.02 6.87 -62.71
C TYR A 132 -6.20 6.45 -63.61
N LEU A 133 -7.23 5.83 -63.04
CA LEU A 133 -8.40 5.37 -63.78
C LEU A 133 -9.26 6.55 -64.28
N GLY A 134 -9.41 7.60 -63.46
CA GLY A 134 -10.16 8.79 -63.85
C GLY A 134 -9.59 9.49 -65.08
N ALA A 135 -8.26 9.49 -65.25
CA ALA A 135 -7.58 10.14 -66.36
C ALA A 135 -7.85 9.47 -67.73
N TYR A 136 -8.29 8.20 -67.75
CA TYR A 136 -8.72 7.55 -68.99
C TYR A 136 -9.98 8.15 -69.59
N SER A 137 -10.77 8.91 -68.82
CA SER A 137 -11.93 9.63 -69.39
C SER A 137 -11.52 10.57 -70.53
N ILE A 138 -10.35 11.22 -70.41
CA ILE A 138 -9.77 12.05 -71.47
C ILE A 138 -9.39 11.18 -72.67
N TYR A 139 -8.82 10.00 -72.45
CA TYR A 139 -8.50 9.08 -73.54
C TYR A 139 -9.74 8.57 -74.26
N TYR A 140 -10.81 8.26 -73.52
CA TYR A 140 -12.07 7.83 -74.14
C TYR A 140 -12.71 8.96 -74.94
N GLU A 141 -12.73 10.20 -74.46
CA GLU A 141 -13.30 11.32 -75.20
C GLU A 141 -12.50 11.64 -76.47
N GLU A 142 -11.18 11.75 -76.32
CA GLU A 142 -10.31 12.26 -77.38
C GLU A 142 -9.96 11.21 -78.44
N LEU A 143 -9.63 9.97 -78.03
CA LEU A 143 -9.22 8.94 -78.97
C LEU A 143 -10.40 8.32 -79.72
N LEU A 144 -11.58 8.20 -79.07
CA LEU A 144 -12.79 7.77 -79.78
C LEU A 144 -13.27 8.82 -80.76
N GLY A 145 -13.13 10.11 -80.41
CA GLY A 145 -13.35 11.22 -81.34
C GLY A 145 -12.43 11.14 -82.56
N ALA A 146 -11.12 10.95 -82.32
CA ALA A 146 -10.12 10.80 -83.37
C ALA A 146 -10.38 9.60 -84.30
N ILE A 147 -10.81 8.47 -83.75
CA ILE A 147 -11.24 7.29 -84.53
C ILE A 147 -12.45 7.65 -85.42
N GLY A 148 -13.45 8.33 -84.85
CA GLY A 148 -14.62 8.79 -85.59
C GLY A 148 -14.27 9.73 -86.75
N ASP A 149 -13.38 10.69 -86.50
CA ASP A 149 -12.92 11.65 -87.51
C ASP A 149 -12.05 10.98 -88.59
N SER A 150 -11.19 10.03 -88.20
CA SER A 150 -10.33 9.26 -89.11
C SER A 150 -11.15 8.40 -90.08
N VAL A 151 -12.13 7.65 -89.56
CA VAL A 151 -13.06 6.87 -90.40
C VAL A 151 -13.87 7.81 -91.29
N LYS A 152 -14.37 8.94 -90.77
CA LYS A 152 -15.11 9.91 -91.57
C LYS A 152 -14.27 10.46 -92.73
N ALA A 153 -12.99 10.76 -92.51
CA ALA A 153 -12.08 11.22 -93.55
C ALA A 153 -11.84 10.15 -94.63
N GLU A 154 -11.66 8.88 -94.25
CA GLU A 154 -11.47 7.78 -95.19
C GLU A 154 -12.70 7.55 -96.09
N PHE A 155 -13.90 7.70 -95.53
CA PHE A 155 -15.15 7.56 -96.27
C PHE A 155 -15.50 8.81 -97.13
N GLU A 156 -15.17 10.03 -96.68
CA GLU A 156 -15.28 11.25 -97.49
C GLU A 156 -14.34 11.22 -98.73
N GLU A 157 -13.13 10.67 -98.60
CA GLU A 157 -12.22 10.44 -99.73
C GLU A 157 -12.75 9.38 -100.71
N ARG A 158 -13.40 8.33 -100.22
CA ARG A 158 -14.05 7.29 -101.03
C ARG A 158 -15.23 7.82 -101.84
N ASP A 159 -16.13 8.57 -101.21
CA ASP A 159 -17.31 9.18 -101.84
C ASP A 159 -16.88 10.24 -102.90
N GLY A 160 -15.79 10.96 -102.63
CA GLY A 160 -15.14 11.86 -103.59
C GLY A 160 -14.49 11.14 -104.79
N ALA A 161 -13.89 9.97 -104.58
CA ALA A 161 -13.29 9.14 -105.63
C ALA A 161 -14.33 8.47 -106.53
N GLU A 162 -15.46 8.01 -105.98
CA GLU A 162 -16.58 7.45 -106.76
C GLU A 162 -17.33 8.52 -107.57
N SER A 163 -17.49 9.73 -107.01
CA SER A 163 -18.04 10.87 -107.76
C SER A 163 -17.15 11.28 -108.96
N ALA A 164 -15.82 11.19 -108.84
CA ALA A 164 -14.88 11.47 -109.92
C ALA A 164 -14.82 10.34 -110.99
N ALA A 165 -15.08 9.09 -110.62
CA ALA A 165 -15.17 7.96 -111.55
C ALA A 165 -16.45 8.00 -112.42
N SER A 166 -17.54 8.58 -111.90
CA SER A 166 -18.80 8.76 -112.63
C SER A 166 -18.73 9.81 -113.75
N GLU A 167 -17.99 10.91 -113.56
CA GLU A 167 -17.85 11.96 -114.59
C GLU A 167 -16.95 11.56 -115.78
N SER A 168 -16.02 10.62 -115.58
CA SER A 168 -15.09 10.12 -116.61
C SER A 168 -15.73 9.16 -117.65
N THR A 169 -16.89 8.57 -117.32
CA THR A 169 -17.53 7.55 -118.16
C THR A 169 -18.53 8.13 -119.18
N SER A 170 -18.89 9.41 -119.06
CA SER A 170 -19.93 10.06 -119.88
C SER A 170 -19.47 10.49 -121.30
N GLU A 171 -18.17 10.62 -121.57
CA GLU A 171 -17.67 11.10 -122.89
C GLU A 171 -17.34 9.99 -123.92
N ARG A 172 -17.38 8.70 -123.55
CA ARG A 172 -17.02 7.59 -124.47
C ARG A 172 -18.19 6.94 -125.21
N ASN A 173 -19.44 7.28 -124.91
CA ASN A 173 -20.61 6.49 -125.37
C ASN A 173 -21.49 7.16 -126.45
N VAL A 174 -20.98 8.14 -127.20
CA VAL A 174 -21.76 8.83 -128.27
C VAL A 174 -21.44 8.33 -129.70
N LEU A 175 -20.47 7.42 -129.89
CA LEU A 175 -20.02 7.02 -131.24
C LEU A 175 -20.02 5.51 -131.54
N SER A 176 -20.88 4.71 -130.89
CA SER A 176 -21.10 3.30 -131.26
C SER A 176 -22.59 2.94 -131.33
N GLY A 177 -23.36 3.79 -132.02
CA GLY A 177 -24.78 3.63 -132.31
C GLY A 177 -25.06 3.12 -133.73
N LEU A 178 -24.34 2.10 -134.23
CA LEU A 178 -24.67 1.44 -135.49
C LEU A 178 -24.25 -0.03 -135.47
N ILE A 179 -25.20 -0.90 -135.12
CA ILE A 179 -25.48 -2.27 -135.62
C ILE A 179 -25.99 -3.14 -134.46
N ALA A 180 -27.12 -3.80 -134.72
CA ALA A 180 -27.85 -4.77 -133.91
C ALA A 180 -28.83 -4.19 -132.88
N GLY A 181 -30.12 -4.18 -133.29
CA GLY A 181 -31.24 -3.90 -132.43
C GLY A 181 -31.71 -5.13 -131.64
N GLY A 182 -32.45 -4.86 -130.57
CA GLY A 182 -33.26 -5.83 -129.84
C GLY A 182 -33.35 -5.54 -128.34
N SER A 183 -34.41 -4.82 -127.92
CA SER A 183 -35.24 -5.01 -126.68
C SER A 183 -34.57 -5.66 -125.45
N SER A 184 -34.57 -5.14 -124.23
CA SER A 184 -35.60 -4.45 -123.43
C SER A 184 -35.08 -4.17 -122.01
N ASP A 185 -35.42 -2.99 -121.45
CA ASP A 185 -35.84 -2.70 -120.07
C ASP A 185 -34.98 -3.13 -118.84
N SER A 186 -34.41 -2.14 -118.13
CA SER A 186 -34.33 -2.15 -116.65
C SER A 186 -34.25 -0.71 -116.12
N SER A 187 -35.17 -0.36 -115.21
CA SER A 187 -35.15 0.86 -114.40
C SER A 187 -35.32 0.42 -112.94
N ALA A 188 -34.24 0.46 -112.14
CA ALA A 188 -34.20 0.60 -110.67
C ALA A 188 -32.88 0.02 -110.10
N GLU A 189 -31.95 0.88 -109.65
CA GLU A 189 -30.87 0.62 -108.68
C GLU A 189 -30.01 1.89 -108.58
N THR A 190 -30.19 2.72 -107.55
CA THR A 190 -29.23 3.82 -107.22
C THR A 190 -29.42 4.43 -105.82
N THR A 191 -30.30 3.90 -104.97
CA THR A 191 -30.54 4.40 -103.60
C THR A 191 -30.13 3.42 -102.49
N ASP A 192 -29.65 2.22 -102.84
CA ASP A 192 -29.25 1.18 -101.86
C ASP A 192 -27.79 1.36 -101.39
N ASP A 193 -26.87 1.73 -102.30
CA ASP A 193 -25.42 1.82 -102.01
C ASP A 193 -25.06 2.82 -100.89
N ARG A 194 -25.73 3.99 -100.82
CA ARG A 194 -25.43 5.02 -99.81
C ARG A 194 -25.80 4.64 -98.37
N ALA A 195 -26.77 3.76 -98.17
CA ALA A 195 -27.13 3.30 -96.83
C ALA A 195 -26.09 2.28 -96.32
N THR A 196 -25.58 1.43 -97.22
CA THR A 196 -24.52 0.46 -96.94
C THR A 196 -23.17 1.09 -96.58
N ASP A 197 -22.81 2.25 -97.15
CA ASP A 197 -21.54 2.93 -96.82
C ASP A 197 -21.55 3.60 -95.44
N VAL A 198 -22.68 4.15 -95.03
CA VAL A 198 -22.82 4.72 -93.68
C VAL A 198 -22.79 3.62 -92.62
N ASP A 199 -23.46 2.49 -92.88
CA ASP A 199 -23.43 1.33 -91.98
C ASP A 199 -22.00 0.76 -91.85
N ALA A 200 -21.25 0.66 -92.96
CA ALA A 200 -19.85 0.23 -92.93
C ALA A 200 -18.91 1.19 -92.17
N ALA A 201 -19.14 2.51 -92.27
CA ALA A 201 -18.38 3.51 -91.51
C ALA A 201 -18.68 3.44 -90.01
N VAL A 202 -19.96 3.26 -89.65
CA VAL A 202 -20.36 3.09 -88.24
C VAL A 202 -19.75 1.80 -87.67
N ASP A 203 -19.79 0.70 -88.41
CA ASP A 203 -19.17 -0.55 -87.99
C ASP A 203 -17.64 -0.40 -87.81
N ALA A 204 -16.95 0.28 -88.73
CA ALA A 204 -15.51 0.54 -88.61
C ALA A 204 -15.16 1.36 -87.36
N VAL A 205 -15.92 2.42 -87.05
CA VAL A 205 -15.74 3.20 -85.81
C VAL A 205 -15.95 2.33 -84.59
N VAL A 206 -17.03 1.55 -84.56
CA VAL A 206 -17.36 0.67 -83.42
C VAL A 206 -16.29 -0.39 -83.22
N GLU A 207 -15.79 -1.01 -84.29
CA GLU A 207 -14.76 -2.03 -84.24
C GLU A 207 -13.42 -1.47 -83.78
N GLN A 208 -12.95 -0.36 -84.34
CA GLN A 208 -11.71 0.32 -83.94
C GLN A 208 -11.79 0.84 -82.50
N ALA A 209 -12.91 1.46 -82.12
CA ALA A 209 -13.17 1.89 -80.74
C ALA A 209 -13.15 0.71 -79.77
N THR A 210 -13.75 -0.41 -80.15
CA THR A 210 -13.77 -1.62 -79.32
C THR A 210 -12.36 -2.20 -79.17
N SER A 211 -11.56 -2.26 -80.24
CA SER A 211 -10.16 -2.70 -80.18
C SER A 211 -9.32 -1.82 -79.24
N LEU A 212 -9.50 -0.49 -79.30
CA LEU A 212 -8.87 0.45 -78.36
C LEU A 212 -9.29 0.19 -76.91
N LEU A 213 -10.59 0.03 -76.66
CA LEU A 213 -11.10 -0.24 -75.31
C LEU A 213 -10.55 -1.56 -74.74
N LYS A 214 -10.34 -2.59 -75.57
CA LYS A 214 -9.71 -3.85 -75.15
C LYS A 214 -8.25 -3.65 -74.74
N VAL A 215 -7.47 -2.88 -75.50
CA VAL A 215 -6.07 -2.55 -75.16
C VAL A 215 -5.98 -1.71 -73.89
N LEU A 216 -6.87 -0.71 -73.74
CA LEU A 216 -6.95 0.10 -72.51
C LEU A 216 -7.38 -0.73 -71.30
N ALA A 217 -8.29 -1.69 -71.47
CA ALA A 217 -8.68 -2.61 -70.39
C ALA A 217 -7.51 -3.53 -69.98
N LEU A 218 -6.74 -4.03 -70.95
CA LEU A 218 -5.53 -4.83 -70.70
C LEU A 218 -4.49 -4.01 -69.90
N ASP A 219 -4.30 -2.76 -70.29
CA ASP A 219 -3.39 -1.81 -69.63
C ASP A 219 -3.80 -1.51 -68.18
N GLN A 220 -5.09 -1.22 -67.96
CA GLN A 220 -5.65 -0.95 -66.63
C GLN A 220 -5.49 -2.16 -65.69
N GLN A 221 -5.61 -3.40 -66.19
CA GLN A 221 -5.39 -4.60 -65.37
C GLN A 221 -3.97 -4.66 -64.80
N VAL A 222 -2.95 -4.44 -65.63
CA VAL A 222 -1.54 -4.48 -65.19
C VAL A 222 -1.25 -3.37 -64.18
N ALA A 223 -1.75 -2.16 -64.44
CA ALA A 223 -1.58 -1.06 -63.50
C ALA A 223 -2.30 -1.32 -62.16
N MET A 224 -3.51 -1.89 -62.16
CA MET A 224 -4.20 -2.20 -60.90
C MET A 224 -3.48 -3.25 -60.07
N ASP A 225 -2.87 -4.27 -60.69
CA ASP A 225 -2.07 -5.25 -59.94
C ASP A 225 -0.89 -4.59 -59.23
N THR A 226 -0.25 -3.59 -59.84
CA THR A 226 0.84 -2.85 -59.17
C THR A 226 0.37 -2.14 -57.89
N TYR A 227 -0.82 -1.54 -57.90
CA TYR A 227 -1.39 -0.90 -56.70
C TYR A 227 -1.80 -1.93 -55.65
N VAL A 228 -2.46 -3.03 -56.06
CA VAL A 228 -2.88 -4.10 -55.15
C VAL A 228 -1.66 -4.74 -54.48
N HIS A 229 -0.60 -4.99 -55.25
CA HIS A 229 0.66 -5.53 -54.73
C HIS A 229 1.28 -4.58 -53.71
N ALA A 230 1.42 -3.29 -54.04
CA ALA A 230 1.99 -2.29 -53.14
C ALA A 230 1.21 -2.17 -51.82
N TYR A 231 -0.12 -2.13 -51.86
CA TYR A 231 -0.95 -2.13 -50.66
C TYR A 231 -0.82 -3.43 -49.86
N SER A 232 -0.74 -4.59 -50.52
CA SER A 232 -0.57 -5.87 -49.85
C SER A 232 0.79 -5.99 -49.16
N GLU A 233 1.86 -5.47 -49.78
CA GLU A 233 3.20 -5.45 -49.21
C GLU A 233 3.28 -4.51 -47.99
N ALA A 234 2.69 -3.32 -48.09
CA ALA A 234 2.58 -2.38 -46.98
C ALA A 234 1.80 -2.99 -45.80
N ALA A 235 0.68 -3.66 -46.08
CA ALA A 235 -0.11 -4.34 -45.06
C ALA A 235 0.66 -5.49 -44.37
N ARG A 236 1.42 -6.30 -45.13
CA ARG A 236 2.29 -7.35 -44.57
C ARG A 236 3.36 -6.78 -43.66
N LYS A 237 4.10 -5.76 -44.12
CA LYS A 237 5.12 -5.08 -43.29
C LYS A 237 4.53 -4.50 -42.01
N GLN A 238 3.32 -3.93 -42.07
CA GLN A 238 2.63 -3.43 -40.89
C GLN A 238 2.22 -4.57 -39.94
N ALA A 239 1.75 -5.70 -40.45
CA ALA A 239 1.40 -6.87 -39.65
C ALA A 239 2.63 -7.46 -38.94
N GLU A 240 3.74 -7.65 -39.66
CA GLU A 240 5.02 -8.12 -39.10
C GLU A 240 5.54 -7.17 -38.01
N HIS A 241 5.46 -5.85 -38.25
CA HIS A 241 5.86 -4.87 -37.25
C HIS A 241 4.99 -4.91 -35.99
N ARG A 242 3.67 -5.10 -36.12
CA ARG A 242 2.76 -5.25 -34.98
C ARG A 242 3.05 -6.52 -34.20
N GLU A 243 3.30 -7.64 -34.88
CA GLU A 243 3.63 -8.91 -34.22
C GLU A 243 4.97 -8.80 -33.47
N GLN A 244 5.98 -8.15 -34.06
CA GLN A 244 7.25 -7.89 -33.38
C GLN A 244 7.06 -7.03 -32.13
N LEU A 245 6.30 -5.93 -32.24
CA LEU A 245 6.01 -5.05 -31.12
C LEU A 245 5.23 -5.77 -30.01
N ALA A 246 4.27 -6.63 -30.36
CA ALA A 246 3.51 -7.42 -29.38
C ALA A 246 4.42 -8.35 -28.56
N ARG A 247 5.38 -9.03 -29.22
CA ARG A 247 6.36 -9.89 -28.53
C ARG A 247 7.34 -9.09 -27.67
N GLU A 248 7.77 -7.92 -28.14
CA GLU A 248 8.63 -7.02 -27.35
C GLU A 248 7.90 -6.54 -26.08
N VAL A 249 6.64 -6.12 -26.21
CA VAL A 249 5.80 -5.74 -25.06
C VAL A 249 5.58 -6.90 -24.09
N GLU A 250 5.38 -8.13 -24.58
CA GLU A 250 5.29 -9.31 -23.73
C GLU A 250 6.55 -9.55 -22.94
N GLN A 251 7.70 -9.53 -23.62
CA GLN A 251 8.99 -9.76 -22.99
C GLN A 251 9.30 -8.68 -21.93
N ASP A 252 9.02 -7.41 -22.26
CA ASP A 252 9.31 -6.28 -21.39
C ASP A 252 8.39 -6.22 -20.17
N LEU A 253 7.17 -6.78 -20.25
CA LEU A 253 6.20 -6.76 -19.15
C LEU A 253 6.23 -8.00 -18.26
N ARG A 254 6.74 -9.14 -18.75
CA ARG A 254 6.73 -10.40 -17.99
C ARG A 254 7.47 -10.32 -16.66
N GLU A 255 8.73 -9.90 -16.69
CA GLU A 255 9.56 -9.79 -15.49
C GLU A 255 9.00 -8.76 -14.48
N PRO A 256 8.60 -7.54 -14.88
CA PRO A 256 7.94 -6.61 -13.97
C PRO A 256 6.62 -7.13 -13.34
N ILE A 257 5.82 -7.90 -14.07
CA ILE A 257 4.57 -8.49 -13.55
C ILE A 257 4.89 -9.55 -12.49
N ASP A 258 5.87 -10.42 -12.78
CA ASP A 258 6.33 -11.45 -11.85
C ASP A 258 6.91 -10.82 -10.57
N ASP A 259 7.78 -9.81 -10.70
CA ASP A 259 8.39 -9.07 -9.59
C ASP A 259 7.33 -8.41 -8.68
N VAL A 260 6.33 -7.75 -9.28
CA VAL A 260 5.25 -7.12 -8.52
C VAL A 260 4.40 -8.19 -7.82
N SER A 261 4.15 -9.33 -8.46
CA SER A 261 3.36 -10.41 -7.88
C SER A 261 4.06 -11.02 -6.66
N GLU A 262 5.37 -11.30 -6.75
CA GLU A 262 6.18 -11.80 -5.63
C GLU A 262 6.24 -10.77 -4.48
N ALA A 263 6.45 -9.49 -4.81
CA ALA A 263 6.45 -8.43 -3.80
C ALA A 263 5.10 -8.32 -3.07
N THR A 264 4.00 -8.49 -3.80
CA THR A 264 2.64 -8.42 -3.25
C THR A 264 2.36 -9.61 -2.32
N GLU A 265 2.83 -10.81 -2.67
CA GLU A 265 2.75 -12.00 -1.82
C GLU A 265 3.54 -11.83 -0.52
N MET A 266 4.77 -11.31 -0.59
CA MET A 266 5.56 -10.97 0.61
C MET A 266 4.86 -9.92 1.49
N VAL A 267 4.21 -8.91 0.89
CA VAL A 267 3.44 -7.93 1.66
C VAL A 267 2.25 -8.59 2.36
N ALA A 268 1.57 -9.55 1.72
CA ALA A 268 0.46 -10.27 2.34
C ALA A 268 0.92 -11.14 3.52
N GLU A 269 2.04 -11.86 3.39
CA GLU A 269 2.62 -12.66 4.47
C GLU A 269 3.06 -11.79 5.66
N ASN A 270 3.77 -10.68 5.38
CA ASN A 270 4.16 -9.72 6.40
C ASN A 270 2.95 -9.08 7.09
N SER A 271 1.89 -8.77 6.34
CA SER A 271 0.65 -8.24 6.90
C SER A 271 0.04 -9.26 7.88
N SER A 272 -0.06 -10.54 7.51
CA SER A 272 -0.54 -11.58 8.42
C SER A 272 0.29 -11.65 9.72
N THR A 273 1.61 -11.54 9.61
CA THR A 273 2.50 -11.56 10.78
C THR A 273 2.32 -10.34 11.67
N ILE A 274 2.21 -9.14 11.09
CA ILE A 274 2.00 -7.90 11.86
C ILE A 274 0.64 -7.95 12.58
N ARG A 275 -0.40 -8.50 11.92
CA ARG A 275 -1.71 -8.69 12.55
C ARG A 275 -1.63 -9.58 13.78
N GLU A 276 -0.96 -10.73 13.67
CA GLU A 276 -0.77 -11.64 14.81
C GLU A 276 -0.01 -10.95 15.96
N ILE A 277 1.01 -10.16 15.65
CA ILE A 277 1.74 -9.37 16.66
C ILE A 277 0.80 -8.35 17.34
N ALA A 278 -0.05 -7.66 16.57
CA ALA A 278 -0.99 -6.70 17.10
C ALA A 278 -2.03 -7.35 18.03
N ASP A 279 -2.59 -8.50 17.64
CA ASP A 279 -3.54 -9.27 18.47
C ASP A 279 -2.88 -9.76 19.78
N ASN A 280 -1.65 -10.27 19.69
CA ASN A 280 -0.88 -10.67 20.88
C ASN A 280 -0.60 -9.47 21.78
N GLN A 281 -0.23 -8.33 21.21
CA GLN A 281 0.03 -7.12 21.98
C GLN A 281 -1.23 -6.60 22.69
N ALA A 282 -2.40 -6.67 22.04
CA ALA A 282 -3.67 -6.34 22.70
C ALA A 282 -3.94 -7.28 23.89
N THR A 283 -3.65 -8.57 23.75
CA THR A 283 -3.77 -9.57 24.83
C THR A 283 -2.79 -9.29 25.97
N ASP A 284 -1.53 -8.99 25.66
CA ASP A 284 -0.52 -8.64 26.65
C ASP A 284 -0.93 -7.38 27.45
N MET A 285 -1.58 -6.40 26.80
CA MET A 285 -2.10 -5.22 27.49
C MET A 285 -3.24 -5.56 28.46
N GLU A 286 -4.07 -6.56 28.18
CA GLU A 286 -5.07 -7.06 29.14
C GLU A 286 -4.42 -7.67 30.38
N GLU A 287 -3.33 -8.43 30.21
CA GLU A 287 -2.56 -9.00 31.32
C GLU A 287 -1.92 -7.89 32.17
N VAL A 288 -1.28 -6.90 31.54
CA VAL A 288 -0.72 -5.74 32.26
C VAL A 288 -1.81 -4.97 33.00
N SER A 289 -3.00 -4.81 32.41
CA SER A 289 -4.12 -4.15 33.09
C SER A 289 -4.57 -4.91 34.34
N ALA A 290 -4.53 -6.24 34.33
CA ALA A 290 -4.84 -7.07 35.49
C ALA A 290 -3.80 -6.90 36.60
N GLU A 291 -2.51 -6.87 36.24
CA GLU A 291 -1.42 -6.61 37.19
C GLU A 291 -1.52 -5.22 37.82
N ILE A 292 -1.88 -4.19 37.05
CA ILE A 292 -2.10 -2.83 37.58
C ILE A 292 -3.31 -2.77 38.51
N SER A 293 -4.37 -3.53 38.24
CA SER A 293 -5.50 -3.66 39.16
C SER A 293 -5.07 -4.28 40.49
N GLN A 294 -4.18 -5.28 40.45
CA GLN A 294 -3.63 -5.89 41.65
C GLN A 294 -2.66 -4.96 42.40
N MET A 295 -1.87 -4.18 41.68
CA MET A 295 -1.02 -3.13 42.26
C MET A 295 -1.87 -2.07 42.98
N SER A 296 -2.99 -1.64 42.38
CA SER A 296 -3.91 -0.68 42.99
C SER A 296 -4.49 -1.20 44.32
N ALA A 297 -4.89 -2.47 44.36
CA ALA A 297 -5.34 -3.10 45.61
C ALA A 297 -4.23 -3.16 46.67
N THR A 298 -2.99 -3.42 46.26
CA THR A 298 -1.84 -3.42 47.18
C THR A 298 -1.54 -2.02 47.73
N VAL A 299 -1.68 -0.99 46.89
CA VAL A 299 -1.52 0.42 47.30
C VAL A 299 -2.57 0.79 48.35
N GLU A 300 -3.82 0.41 48.15
CA GLU A 300 -4.90 0.62 49.15
C GLU A 300 -4.60 -0.11 50.47
N GLU A 301 -4.09 -1.35 50.41
CA GLU A 301 -3.72 -2.13 51.61
C GLU A 301 -2.54 -1.50 52.38
N ILE A 302 -1.54 -0.97 51.67
CA ILE A 302 -0.40 -0.27 52.28
C ILE A 302 -0.87 1.03 52.92
N ALA A 303 -1.75 1.80 52.26
CA ALA A 303 -2.31 3.03 52.81
C ALA A 303 -3.07 2.77 54.11
N ALA A 304 -3.94 1.75 54.13
CA ALA A 304 -4.66 1.35 55.35
C ALA A 304 -3.69 0.89 56.46
N THR A 305 -2.66 0.12 56.11
CA THR A 305 -1.64 -0.31 57.08
C THR A 305 -0.85 0.87 57.64
N ALA A 306 -0.61 1.91 56.82
CA ALA A 306 0.08 3.12 57.26
C ALA A 306 -0.76 3.90 58.28
N GLU A 307 -2.07 4.07 58.04
CA GLU A 307 -3.01 4.66 59.01
C GLU A 307 -3.06 3.85 60.31
N ASP A 308 -3.15 2.52 60.23
CA ASP A 308 -3.18 1.63 61.41
C ASP A 308 -1.90 1.76 62.26
N VAL A 309 -0.74 1.88 61.61
CA VAL A 309 0.56 2.07 62.27
C VAL A 309 0.67 3.46 62.90
N GLU A 310 0.16 4.50 62.25
CA GLU A 310 0.08 5.85 62.81
C GLU A 310 -0.77 5.87 64.08
N GLU A 311 -2.00 5.33 64.04
CA GLU A 311 -2.90 5.25 65.20
C GLU A 311 -2.25 4.46 66.36
N THR A 312 -1.66 3.31 66.07
CA THR A 312 -1.00 2.48 67.08
C THR A 312 0.24 3.17 67.68
N SER A 313 0.96 3.96 66.88
CA SER A 313 2.11 4.75 67.32
C SER A 313 1.66 5.87 68.27
N ASP A 314 0.61 6.60 67.91
CA ASP A 314 0.03 7.64 68.78
C ASP A 314 -0.41 7.07 70.13
N GLU A 315 -1.10 5.92 70.14
CA GLU A 315 -1.47 5.23 71.38
C GLU A 315 -0.24 4.80 72.21
N ALA A 316 0.83 4.32 71.55
CA ALA A 316 2.05 3.90 72.24
C ALA A 316 2.75 5.09 72.89
N ALA A 317 2.82 6.23 72.21
CA ALA A 317 3.37 7.47 72.76
C ALA A 317 2.56 7.98 73.95
N GLU A 318 1.22 7.95 73.87
CA GLU A 318 0.36 8.34 75.00
C GLU A 318 0.53 7.41 76.21
N ARG A 319 0.62 6.10 75.99
CA ARG A 319 0.89 5.13 77.06
C ARG A 319 2.26 5.33 77.69
N ALA A 320 3.29 5.63 76.90
CA ALA A 320 4.63 5.89 77.41
C ALA A 320 4.66 7.16 78.29
N ARG A 321 4.08 8.27 77.82
CA ARG A 321 3.94 9.52 78.60
C ARG A 321 3.12 9.33 79.88
N THR A 322 2.06 8.53 79.82
CA THR A 322 1.28 8.19 81.04
C THR A 322 2.11 7.35 82.01
N GLY A 323 2.97 6.46 81.51
CA GLY A 323 3.92 5.70 82.31
C GLY A 323 4.97 6.58 82.97
N GLU A 324 5.48 7.59 82.25
CA GLU A 324 6.48 8.54 82.74
C GLU A 324 5.90 9.33 83.92
N GLN A 325 4.68 9.88 83.76
CA GLN A 325 3.98 10.56 84.83
C GLN A 325 3.75 9.66 86.06
N ALA A 326 3.39 8.39 85.86
CA ALA A 326 3.19 7.46 86.97
C ALA A 326 4.50 7.10 87.70
N ALA A 327 5.62 7.06 86.97
CA ALA A 327 6.94 6.84 87.55
C ALA A 327 7.41 8.06 88.36
N ASP A 328 7.22 9.27 87.82
CA ASP A 328 7.50 10.55 88.51
C ASP A 328 6.71 10.67 89.82
N GLU A 329 5.39 10.42 89.78
CA GLU A 329 4.55 10.40 90.99
C GLU A 329 5.01 9.35 92.02
N ALA A 330 5.52 8.19 91.56
CA ALA A 330 6.04 7.16 92.45
C ALA A 330 7.37 7.56 93.10
N ILE A 331 8.24 8.25 92.37
CA ILE A 331 9.50 8.80 92.88
C ILE A 331 9.22 9.85 93.95
N GLU A 332 8.33 10.82 93.69
CA GLU A 332 7.95 11.84 94.68
C GLU A 332 7.47 11.19 95.99
N VAL A 333 6.63 10.15 95.91
CA VAL A 333 6.16 9.41 97.09
C VAL A 333 7.32 8.70 97.81
N MET A 334 8.28 8.11 97.09
CA MET A 334 9.44 7.47 97.72
C MET A 334 10.35 8.49 98.41
N GLU A 335 10.55 9.66 97.83
CA GLU A 335 11.30 10.77 98.43
C GLU A 335 10.64 11.24 99.73
N ASP A 336 9.32 11.42 99.73
CA ASP A 336 8.55 11.77 100.93
C ASP A 336 8.71 10.71 102.03
N VAL A 337 8.66 9.42 101.68
CA VAL A 337 8.85 8.32 102.64
C VAL A 337 10.29 8.28 103.17
N ALA A 338 11.30 8.55 102.32
CA ALA A 338 12.70 8.58 102.74
C ALA A 338 12.96 9.74 103.71
N ALA A 339 12.35 10.91 103.46
CA ALA A 339 12.40 12.04 104.37
C ALA A 339 11.75 11.71 105.72
N ALA A 340 10.57 11.09 105.73
CA ALA A 340 9.88 10.66 106.94
C ALA A 340 10.67 9.60 107.73
N ALA A 341 11.32 8.66 107.04
CA ALA A 341 12.18 7.66 107.68
C ALA A 341 13.41 8.30 108.34
N THR A 342 14.00 9.30 107.68
CA THR A 342 15.13 10.07 108.23
C THR A 342 14.72 10.86 109.48
N GLU A 343 13.55 11.51 109.46
CA GLU A 343 13.00 12.21 110.63
C GLU A 343 12.73 11.24 111.79
N ALA A 344 12.12 10.08 111.51
CA ALA A 344 11.88 9.04 112.52
C ALA A 344 13.17 8.50 113.15
N SER A 345 14.25 8.35 112.37
CA SER A 345 15.57 7.96 112.89
C SER A 345 16.12 9.02 113.85
N ALA A 346 16.01 10.31 113.49
CA ALA A 346 16.48 11.41 114.35
C ALA A 346 15.68 11.49 115.68
N ASP A 347 14.36 11.27 115.63
CA ASP A 347 13.51 11.20 116.82
C ASP A 347 13.92 10.03 117.75
N LEU A 348 14.27 8.87 117.17
CA LEU A 348 14.73 7.71 117.92
C LEU A 348 16.13 7.89 118.51
N GLU A 349 17.04 8.56 117.82
CA GLU A 349 18.35 8.95 118.38
C GLU A 349 18.16 9.86 119.60
N GLN A 350 17.25 10.83 119.52
CA GLN A 350 16.94 11.72 120.64
C GLN A 350 16.29 10.96 121.80
N LEU A 351 15.41 9.99 121.51
CA LEU A 351 14.87 9.09 122.53
C LEU A 351 15.97 8.24 123.18
N HIS A 352 16.92 7.74 122.40
CA HIS A 352 18.05 6.96 122.90
C HIS A 352 18.90 7.79 123.88
N GLU A 353 19.19 9.05 123.56
CA GLU A 353 19.87 9.99 124.49
C GLU A 353 19.06 10.22 125.77
N GLN A 354 17.75 10.46 125.67
CA GLN A 354 16.89 10.65 126.84
C GLN A 354 16.84 9.41 127.74
N ILE A 355 16.87 8.21 127.15
CA ILE A 355 16.90 6.97 127.92
C ILE A 355 18.25 6.78 128.62
N ASN A 356 19.37 7.18 128.00
CA ASN A 356 20.67 7.17 128.66
C ASN A 356 20.69 8.09 129.89
N GLU A 357 20.05 9.25 129.83
CA GLU A 357 19.90 10.13 131.00
C GLU A 357 19.05 9.48 132.10
N VAL A 358 18.01 8.71 131.74
CA VAL A 358 17.23 7.94 132.71
C VAL A 358 18.08 6.84 133.36
N ASP A 359 18.92 6.15 132.59
CA ASP A 359 19.83 5.11 133.09
C ASP A 359 20.78 5.66 134.17
N GLU A 360 21.38 6.84 133.92
CA GLU A 360 22.21 7.54 134.92
C GLU A 360 21.44 7.87 136.21
N VAL A 361 20.15 8.23 136.09
CA VAL A 361 19.30 8.49 137.26
C VAL A 361 19.01 7.19 138.02
N ILE A 362 18.81 6.07 137.34
CA ILE A 362 18.57 4.76 137.96
C ILE A 362 19.82 4.26 138.67
N GLU A 363 21.01 4.40 138.08
CA GLU A 363 22.29 4.13 138.76
C GLU A 363 22.43 4.95 140.04
N ALA A 364 22.12 6.26 139.98
CA ALA A 364 22.16 7.12 141.16
C ALA A 364 21.15 6.68 142.24
N ILE A 365 19.98 6.16 141.87
CA ILE A 365 18.98 5.63 142.80
C ILE A 365 19.47 4.34 143.45
N ASP A 366 20.09 3.42 142.70
CA ASP A 366 20.67 2.19 143.25
C ASP A 366 21.79 2.51 144.24
N ASP A 367 22.68 3.45 143.89
CA ASP A 367 23.74 3.98 144.77
C ASP A 367 23.18 4.58 146.06
N ILE A 368 22.13 5.42 145.96
CA ILE A 368 21.47 6.02 147.13
C ILE A 368 20.84 4.92 147.99
N ALA A 369 20.18 3.94 147.38
CA ALA A 369 19.53 2.85 148.09
C ALA A 369 20.56 1.92 148.74
N GLU A 370 21.73 1.67 148.12
CA GLU A 370 22.85 0.96 148.74
C GLU A 370 23.41 1.73 149.95
N GLN A 371 23.69 3.04 149.78
CA GLN A 371 24.14 3.89 150.88
C GLN A 371 23.12 3.92 152.03
N THR A 372 21.84 3.98 151.71
CA THR A 372 20.74 3.97 152.69
C THR A 372 20.68 2.64 153.44
N ASN A 373 20.82 1.51 152.73
CA ASN A 373 20.92 0.17 153.33
C ASN A 373 22.15 0.04 154.24
N LEU A 374 23.29 0.62 153.86
CA LEU A 374 24.53 0.62 154.65
C LEU A 374 24.39 1.50 155.91
N LEU A 375 23.76 2.68 155.78
CA LEU A 375 23.41 3.56 156.90
C LEU A 375 22.44 2.88 157.87
N ALA A 376 21.40 2.22 157.34
CA ALA A 376 20.43 1.47 158.11
C ALA A 376 21.09 0.29 158.84
N LEU A 377 21.99 -0.44 158.18
CA LEU A 377 22.78 -1.51 158.81
C LEU A 377 23.64 -1.00 159.96
N ASN A 378 24.33 0.13 159.77
CA ASN A 378 25.13 0.78 160.83
C ASN A 378 24.23 1.23 161.99
N ALA A 379 23.03 1.75 161.71
CA ALA A 379 22.06 2.14 162.72
C ALA A 379 21.50 0.92 163.48
N SER A 380 21.16 -0.19 162.81
CA SER A 380 20.73 -1.45 163.46
C SER A 380 21.84 -2.03 164.36
N ILE A 381 23.11 -1.93 163.94
CA ILE A 381 24.27 -2.35 164.76
C ILE A 381 24.39 -1.48 166.02
N GLU A 382 24.31 -0.17 165.89
CA GLU A 382 24.44 0.74 167.04
C GLU A 382 23.23 0.66 167.99
N ALA A 383 22.03 0.41 167.45
CA ALA A 383 20.83 0.11 168.23
C ALA A 383 20.97 -1.20 169.02
N ALA A 384 21.53 -2.26 168.43
CA ALA A 384 21.84 -3.51 169.13
C ALA A 384 22.92 -3.32 170.22
N ARG A 385 23.84 -2.36 170.03
CA ARG A 385 24.87 -1.97 171.00
C ARG A 385 24.33 -1.24 172.23
N ALA A 386 23.21 -0.53 172.08
CA ALA A 386 22.56 0.24 173.14
C ALA A 386 21.65 -0.59 174.07
N GLY A 387 21.43 -1.89 173.79
CA GLY A 387 20.61 -2.78 174.62
C GLY A 387 19.12 -2.38 174.65
N GLU A 388 18.45 -2.48 175.81
CA GLU A 388 17.01 -2.17 175.96
C GLU A 388 16.63 -0.72 175.57
N ALA A 389 17.57 0.23 175.59
CA ALA A 389 17.30 1.62 175.18
C ALA A 389 17.26 1.81 173.64
N GLY A 390 17.74 0.82 172.87
CA GLY A 390 17.86 0.87 171.41
C GLY A 390 16.75 0.14 170.63
N GLU A 391 15.85 -0.60 171.30
CA GLU A 391 14.84 -1.44 170.63
C GLU A 391 13.95 -0.67 169.64
N GLY A 392 13.48 0.52 170.00
CA GLY A 392 12.67 1.35 169.10
C GLY A 392 13.45 1.87 167.89
N PHE A 393 14.76 2.12 168.04
CA PHE A 393 15.65 2.53 166.94
C PHE A 393 16.02 1.36 166.04
N ALA A 394 16.15 0.14 166.59
CA ALA A 394 16.41 -1.07 165.82
C ALA A 394 15.25 -1.37 164.85
N VAL A 395 13.99 -1.24 165.29
CA VAL A 395 12.82 -1.43 164.42
C VAL A 395 12.81 -0.45 163.26
N VAL A 396 13.09 0.84 163.51
CA VAL A 396 13.15 1.86 162.45
C VAL A 396 14.31 1.60 161.49
N ALA A 397 15.47 1.18 162.00
CA ALA A 397 16.63 0.87 161.16
C ALA A 397 16.38 -0.37 160.28
N ASP A 398 15.71 -1.40 160.78
CA ASP A 398 15.33 -2.57 159.99
C ASP A 398 14.26 -2.22 158.93
N GLU A 399 13.29 -1.35 159.23
CA GLU A 399 12.30 -0.85 158.25
C GLU A 399 12.97 -0.03 157.13
N VAL A 400 13.91 0.87 157.48
CA VAL A 400 14.67 1.65 156.48
C VAL A 400 15.54 0.74 155.62
N LYS A 401 16.10 -0.33 156.21
CA LYS A 401 16.88 -1.34 155.49
C LYS A 401 16.00 -2.11 154.49
N GLU A 402 14.79 -2.49 154.88
CA GLU A 402 13.82 -3.17 154.01
C GLU A 402 13.38 -2.27 152.85
N LEU A 403 13.04 -1.00 153.13
CA LEU A 403 12.72 0.00 152.11
C LEU A 403 13.87 0.28 151.14
N ALA A 404 15.11 0.30 151.63
CA ALA A 404 16.30 0.46 150.81
C ALA A 404 16.54 -0.76 149.90
N ALA A 405 16.32 -1.98 150.42
CA ALA A 405 16.39 -3.20 149.63
C ALA A 405 15.28 -3.26 148.56
N GLU A 406 14.06 -2.84 148.91
CA GLU A 406 12.94 -2.74 147.96
C GLU A 406 13.22 -1.67 146.89
N SER A 407 13.79 -0.52 147.27
CA SER A 407 14.16 0.55 146.32
C SER A 407 15.22 0.09 145.32
N ARG A 408 16.24 -0.67 145.76
CA ARG A 408 17.21 -1.30 144.86
C ARG A 408 16.57 -2.32 143.93
N GLN A 409 15.68 -3.16 144.44
CA GLN A 409 14.96 -4.12 143.60
C GLN A 409 14.17 -3.39 142.51
N ARG A 410 13.45 -2.31 142.87
CA ARG A 410 12.70 -1.48 141.91
C ARG A 410 13.61 -0.79 140.91
N ALA A 411 14.76 -0.26 141.35
CA ALA A 411 15.76 0.33 140.47
C ALA A 411 16.24 -0.70 139.42
N SER A 412 16.57 -1.91 139.85
CA SER A 412 17.01 -2.99 138.94
C SER A 412 15.89 -3.45 137.98
N GLU A 413 14.63 -3.51 138.42
CA GLU A 413 13.48 -3.78 137.54
C GLU A 413 13.30 -2.68 136.46
N VAL A 414 13.57 -1.42 136.81
CA VAL A 414 13.52 -0.29 135.86
C VAL A 414 14.74 -0.30 134.93
N GLU A 415 15.93 -0.61 135.42
CA GLU A 415 17.16 -0.77 134.63
C GLU A 415 16.99 -1.84 133.54
N GLU A 416 16.41 -3.01 133.86
CA GLU A 416 16.10 -4.05 132.87
C GLU A 416 15.13 -3.53 131.79
N THR A 417 14.12 -2.76 132.20
CA THR A 417 13.16 -2.17 131.28
C THR A 417 13.82 -1.13 130.37
N VAL A 418 14.65 -0.25 130.94
CA VAL A 418 15.42 0.80 130.24
C VAL A 418 16.36 0.18 129.21
N GLY A 419 17.12 -0.85 129.59
CA GLY A 419 17.98 -1.60 128.66
C GLY A 419 17.18 -2.25 127.52
N GLY A 420 15.98 -2.74 127.80
CA GLY A 420 15.05 -3.23 126.77
C GLY A 420 14.61 -2.14 125.78
N VAL A 421 14.29 -0.93 126.26
CA VAL A 421 13.90 0.18 125.37
C VAL A 421 15.10 0.71 124.57
N GLN A 422 16.28 0.84 125.18
CA GLN A 422 17.53 1.20 124.47
C GLN A 422 17.80 0.24 123.31
N LYS A 423 17.71 -1.07 123.57
CA LYS A 423 17.92 -2.09 122.55
C LYS A 423 16.91 -1.97 121.41
N ASN A 424 15.62 -1.83 121.73
CA ASN A 424 14.58 -1.68 120.71
C ASN A 424 14.77 -0.40 119.88
N ALA A 425 15.18 0.71 120.51
CA ALA A 425 15.48 1.96 119.80
C ALA A 425 16.64 1.78 118.81
N ALA A 426 17.73 1.12 119.24
CA ALA A 426 18.88 0.83 118.37
C ALA A 426 18.50 -0.09 117.19
N GLU A 427 17.75 -1.16 117.43
CA GLU A 427 17.25 -2.06 116.38
C GLU A 427 16.32 -1.33 115.39
N THR A 428 15.54 -0.36 115.86
CA THR A 428 14.64 0.42 115.01
C THR A 428 15.41 1.43 114.15
N ILE A 429 16.46 2.09 114.69
CA ILE A 429 17.35 2.96 113.92
C ILE A 429 18.05 2.18 112.79
N GLU A 430 18.56 0.98 113.09
CA GLU A 430 19.16 0.10 112.08
C GLU A 430 18.16 -0.24 110.96
N SER A 431 16.93 -0.61 111.32
CA SER A 431 15.86 -0.92 110.36
C SER A 431 15.47 0.29 109.50
N LEU A 432 15.43 1.50 110.06
CA LEU A 432 15.15 2.73 109.32
C LEU A 432 16.29 3.11 108.37
N SER A 433 17.54 2.85 108.77
CA SER A 433 18.70 3.04 107.89
C SER A 433 18.61 2.12 106.67
N GLU A 434 18.32 0.83 106.86
CA GLU A 434 18.14 -0.13 105.76
C GLU A 434 16.94 0.23 104.87
N THR A 435 15.86 0.72 105.47
CA THR A 435 14.69 1.23 104.74
C THR A 435 15.04 2.43 103.86
N THR A 436 15.84 3.37 104.39
CA THR A 436 16.28 4.56 103.63
C THR A 436 17.16 4.17 102.45
N GLU A 437 18.09 3.22 102.64
CA GLU A 437 18.93 2.68 101.55
C GLU A 437 18.07 2.01 100.47
N THR A 438 17.06 1.24 100.87
CA THR A 438 16.13 0.60 99.93
C THR A 438 15.29 1.62 99.16
N LEU A 439 14.88 2.72 99.79
CA LEU A 439 14.13 3.79 99.13
C LEU A 439 14.97 4.53 98.11
N HIS A 440 16.24 4.83 98.41
CA HIS A 440 17.16 5.42 97.44
C HIS A 440 17.36 4.51 96.22
N GLU A 441 17.51 3.20 96.42
CA GLU A 441 17.59 2.24 95.31
C GLU A 441 16.26 2.16 94.53
N GLY A 442 15.12 2.40 95.19
CA GLY A 442 13.81 2.50 94.56
C GLY A 442 13.67 3.74 93.67
N ILE A 443 14.17 4.88 94.14
CA ILE A 443 14.21 6.15 93.40
C ILE A 443 15.09 6.00 92.15
N GLU A 444 16.32 5.49 92.29
CA GLU A 444 17.24 5.28 91.16
C GLU A 444 16.62 4.37 90.08
N ARG A 445 15.92 3.30 90.48
CA ARG A 445 15.17 2.45 89.53
C ARG A 445 13.98 3.15 88.89
N GLY A 446 13.33 4.07 89.59
CA GLY A 446 12.27 4.91 89.05
C GLY A 446 12.81 5.83 87.96
N GLU A 447 13.94 6.48 88.21
CA GLU A 447 14.65 7.33 87.25
C GLU A 447 15.06 6.54 85.99
N GLU A 448 15.65 5.35 86.14
CA GLU A 448 15.98 4.47 85.01
C GLU A 448 14.73 4.07 84.18
N ALA A 449 13.57 3.92 84.83
CA ALA A 449 12.33 3.61 84.15
C ALA A 449 11.79 4.82 83.35
N MET A 450 11.92 6.04 83.88
CA MET A 450 11.59 7.27 83.15
C MET A 450 12.46 7.43 81.91
N ASP A 451 13.78 7.29 82.03
CA ASP A 451 14.71 7.35 80.90
C ASP A 451 14.33 6.34 79.80
N SER A 452 13.95 5.11 80.20
CA SER A 452 13.50 4.08 79.26
C SER A 452 12.18 4.43 78.55
N LEU A 453 11.27 5.13 79.24
CA LEU A 453 9.99 5.57 78.67
C LEU A 453 10.19 6.73 77.70
N ASP A 454 11.11 7.65 77.99
CA ASP A 454 11.53 8.71 77.07
C ASP A 454 12.13 8.13 75.78
N GLU A 455 13.02 7.15 75.89
CA GLU A 455 13.57 6.45 74.72
C GLU A 455 12.48 5.78 73.86
N ILE A 456 11.41 5.27 74.49
CA ILE A 456 10.24 4.72 73.79
C ILE A 456 9.50 5.83 73.05
N VAL A 457 9.24 6.97 73.68
CA VAL A 457 8.58 8.12 73.03
C VAL A 457 9.37 8.57 71.80
N GLU A 458 10.68 8.76 71.93
CA GLU A 458 11.54 9.14 70.80
C GLU A 458 11.53 8.08 69.67
N ALA A 459 11.49 6.80 70.01
CA ALA A 459 11.41 5.73 69.03
C ALA A 459 10.07 5.69 68.28
N VAL A 460 8.98 5.98 68.97
CA VAL A 460 7.64 6.07 68.40
C VAL A 460 7.51 7.29 67.50
N GLU A 461 8.06 8.45 67.90
CA GLU A 461 8.07 9.66 67.05
C GLU A 461 8.82 9.43 65.74
N ARG A 462 9.99 8.77 65.79
CA ARG A 462 10.71 8.37 64.56
C ARG A 462 9.93 7.38 63.70
N THR A 463 9.16 6.49 64.33
CA THR A 463 8.30 5.54 63.59
C THR A 463 7.16 6.27 62.89
N THR A 464 6.59 7.27 63.55
CA THR A 464 5.53 8.13 63.01
C THR A 464 6.02 8.98 61.83
N GLU A 465 7.24 9.53 61.92
CA GLU A 465 7.85 10.23 60.77
C GLU A 465 8.09 9.26 59.60
N GLY A 466 8.59 8.05 59.87
CA GLY A 466 8.79 7.02 58.85
C GLY A 466 7.49 6.56 58.18
N ILE A 467 6.38 6.43 58.92
CA ILE A 467 5.11 6.02 58.35
C ILE A 467 4.47 7.12 57.49
N ALA A 468 4.68 8.39 57.85
CA ALA A 468 4.26 9.53 57.02
C ALA A 468 5.00 9.56 55.67
N GLU A 469 6.30 9.23 55.66
CA GLU A 469 7.05 9.08 54.40
C GLU A 469 6.51 7.92 53.54
N VAL A 470 6.15 6.79 54.17
CA VAL A 470 5.51 5.66 53.47
C VAL A 470 4.18 6.09 52.86
N ALA A 471 3.33 6.80 53.60
CA ALA A 471 2.04 7.28 53.09
C ALA A 471 2.20 8.17 51.84
N VAL A 472 3.16 9.11 51.86
CA VAL A 472 3.46 9.97 50.70
C VAL A 472 3.92 9.12 49.51
N ALA A 473 4.82 8.16 49.72
CA ALA A 473 5.29 7.27 48.66
C ALA A 473 4.15 6.39 48.09
N THR A 474 3.20 5.98 48.94
CA THR A 474 2.01 5.21 48.54
C THR A 474 1.06 6.06 47.68
N ASP A 475 0.84 7.34 48.02
CA ASP A 475 0.08 8.28 47.18
C ASP A 475 0.75 8.48 45.80
N GLU A 476 2.07 8.62 45.75
CA GLU A 476 2.81 8.72 44.48
C GLU A 476 2.69 7.44 43.63
N GLN A 477 2.66 6.27 44.27
CA GLN A 477 2.41 4.99 43.61
C GLN A 477 0.99 4.88 43.06
N ALA A 478 -0.02 5.41 43.77
CA ALA A 478 -1.39 5.45 43.29
C ALA A 478 -1.50 6.26 41.99
N VAL A 479 -0.92 7.48 41.97
CA VAL A 479 -0.89 8.33 40.77
C VAL A 479 -0.16 7.61 39.62
N SER A 480 0.97 6.96 39.91
CA SER A 480 1.72 6.21 38.90
C SER A 480 0.90 5.03 38.33
N ALA A 481 0.11 4.35 39.15
CA ALA A 481 -0.76 3.26 38.70
C ALA A 481 -1.87 3.76 37.76
N GLU A 482 -2.46 4.93 38.04
CA GLU A 482 -3.44 5.58 37.15
C GLU A 482 -2.82 5.97 35.80
N GLU A 483 -1.60 6.55 35.81
CA GLU A 483 -0.88 6.90 34.59
C GLU A 483 -0.56 5.65 33.74
N VAL A 484 -0.11 4.56 34.38
CA VAL A 484 0.16 3.30 33.68
C VAL A 484 -1.13 2.71 33.11
N THR A 485 -2.24 2.78 33.83
CA THR A 485 -3.56 2.33 33.33
C THR A 485 -3.92 3.06 32.04
N SER A 486 -3.78 4.39 31.99
CA SER A 486 -4.06 5.17 30.78
C SER A 486 -3.11 4.82 29.62
N MET A 487 -1.83 4.57 29.91
CA MET A 487 -0.87 4.12 28.90
C MET A 487 -1.22 2.75 28.33
N VAL A 488 -1.68 1.82 29.17
CA VAL A 488 -2.11 0.46 28.77
C VAL A 488 -3.34 0.54 27.86
N GLU A 489 -4.35 1.34 28.23
CA GLU A 489 -5.54 1.56 27.39
C GLU A 489 -5.14 2.13 26.02
N THR A 490 -4.28 3.15 26.01
CA THR A 490 -3.79 3.78 24.78
C THR A 490 -3.00 2.78 23.91
N ALA A 491 -2.18 1.93 24.53
CA ALA A 491 -1.41 0.91 23.82
C ALA A 491 -2.32 -0.19 23.23
N ARG A 492 -3.38 -0.57 23.95
CA ARG A 492 -4.40 -1.51 23.48
C ARG A 492 -5.15 -0.96 22.26
N GLU A 493 -5.60 0.30 22.34
CA GLU A 493 -6.25 0.98 21.21
C GLU A 493 -5.32 1.09 19.99
N GLN A 494 -4.03 1.40 20.21
CA GLN A 494 -3.05 1.42 19.12
C GLN A 494 -2.82 0.05 18.48
N ALA A 495 -2.84 -1.04 19.27
CA ALA A 495 -2.72 -2.39 18.74
C ALA A 495 -3.93 -2.75 17.86
N GLU A 496 -5.15 -2.43 18.31
CA GLU A 496 -6.38 -2.58 17.52
C GLU A 496 -6.31 -1.76 16.20
N ASP A 497 -5.89 -0.50 16.28
CA ASP A 497 -5.69 0.38 15.12
C ASP A 497 -4.66 -0.19 14.12
N VAL A 498 -3.58 -0.82 14.61
CA VAL A 498 -2.57 -1.47 13.77
C VAL A 498 -3.17 -2.68 13.06
N ALA A 499 -3.94 -3.51 13.77
CA ALA A 499 -4.60 -4.68 13.18
C ALA A 499 -5.54 -4.27 12.03
N ASP A 500 -6.36 -3.24 12.23
CA ASP A 500 -7.28 -2.71 11.21
C ASP A 500 -6.53 -2.19 9.98
N ARG A 501 -5.48 -1.39 10.16
CA ARG A 501 -4.67 -0.86 9.05
C ARG A 501 -3.93 -1.95 8.28
N VAL A 502 -3.56 -3.03 8.96
CA VAL A 502 -2.90 -4.17 8.33
C VAL A 502 -3.89 -4.97 7.48
N ASP A 503 -5.14 -5.10 7.93
CA ASP A 503 -6.22 -5.68 7.12
C ASP A 503 -6.46 -4.84 5.83
N ASP A 504 -6.44 -3.51 5.92
CA ASP A 504 -6.51 -2.62 4.74
C ASP A 504 -5.34 -2.86 3.76
N VAL A 505 -4.11 -3.03 4.28
CA VAL A 505 -2.92 -3.32 3.45
C VAL A 505 -3.04 -4.69 2.78
N ALA A 506 -3.52 -5.70 3.50
CA ALA A 506 -3.75 -7.03 2.95
C ALA A 506 -4.81 -7.01 1.84
N ASP A 507 -5.88 -6.23 1.99
CA ASP A 507 -6.91 -6.04 0.97
C ASP A 507 -6.39 -5.29 -0.26
N ALA A 508 -5.57 -4.25 -0.06
CA ALA A 508 -4.90 -3.55 -1.16
C ALA A 508 -3.93 -4.46 -1.92
N SER A 509 -3.19 -5.30 -1.20
CA SER A 509 -2.29 -6.31 -1.76
C SER A 509 -3.06 -7.31 -2.63
N ARG A 510 -4.17 -7.89 -2.15
CA ARG A 510 -5.02 -8.77 -2.97
C ARG A 510 -5.52 -8.11 -4.25
N GLN A 511 -5.98 -6.86 -4.17
CA GLN A 511 -6.40 -6.10 -5.35
C GLN A 511 -5.26 -5.85 -6.34
N GLN A 512 -4.02 -5.71 -5.86
CA GLN A 512 -2.85 -5.54 -6.72
C GLN A 512 -2.51 -6.84 -7.45
N THR A 513 -2.58 -7.99 -6.79
CA THR A 513 -2.45 -9.31 -7.42
C THR A 513 -3.47 -9.51 -8.54
N ASP A 514 -4.75 -9.18 -8.30
CA ASP A 514 -5.81 -9.29 -9.31
C ASP A 514 -5.54 -8.40 -10.53
N ARG A 515 -5.03 -7.18 -10.31
CA ARG A 515 -4.64 -6.27 -11.39
C ARG A 515 -3.47 -6.80 -12.19
N MET A 516 -2.45 -7.37 -11.55
CA MET A 516 -1.30 -7.98 -12.24
C MET A 516 -1.75 -9.17 -13.10
N ALA A 517 -2.62 -10.03 -12.57
CA ALA A 517 -3.21 -11.13 -13.34
C ALA A 517 -4.00 -10.64 -14.56
N SER A 518 -4.74 -9.53 -14.43
CA SER A 518 -5.47 -8.90 -15.54
C SER A 518 -4.53 -8.31 -16.60
N ILE A 519 -3.41 -7.71 -16.20
CA ILE A 519 -2.38 -7.20 -17.13
C ILE A 519 -1.76 -8.38 -17.88
N GLN A 520 -1.36 -9.44 -17.18
CA GLN A 520 -0.80 -10.65 -17.81
C GLN A 520 -1.77 -11.22 -18.86
N ALA A 521 -3.05 -11.38 -18.51
CA ALA A 521 -4.06 -11.86 -19.45
C ALA A 521 -4.27 -10.93 -20.67
N THR A 522 -4.04 -9.62 -20.51
CA THR A 522 -4.10 -8.65 -21.61
C THR A 522 -2.87 -8.75 -22.52
N VAL A 523 -1.69 -8.95 -21.94
CA VAL A 523 -0.44 -9.19 -22.65
C VAL A 523 -0.52 -10.50 -23.44
N ASP A 524 -0.99 -11.59 -22.83
CA ASP A 524 -1.18 -12.87 -23.51
C ASP A 524 -2.11 -12.75 -24.73
N ARG A 525 -3.18 -11.95 -24.60
CA ARG A 525 -4.12 -11.68 -25.70
C ARG A 525 -3.48 -10.83 -26.81
N LEU A 526 -2.63 -9.87 -26.45
CA LEU A 526 -1.90 -9.04 -27.42
C LEU A 526 -0.98 -9.90 -28.30
N VAL A 527 -0.35 -10.91 -27.71
CA VAL A 527 0.58 -11.83 -28.38
C VAL A 527 -0.13 -12.90 -29.19
N ALA A 528 -1.24 -13.44 -28.66
CA ALA A 528 -2.04 -14.45 -29.36
C ALA A 528 -2.59 -13.94 -30.71
N GLY A 529 -2.65 -12.61 -30.88
CA GLY A 529 -3.16 -11.97 -32.09
C GLY A 529 -4.66 -12.19 -32.25
N ASP A 530 -5.26 -11.40 -33.13
CA ASP A 530 -6.61 -11.66 -33.62
C ASP A 530 -6.50 -12.88 -34.56
N GLU A 531 -6.50 -14.11 -34.01
CA GLU A 531 -6.80 -15.32 -34.78
C GLU A 531 -8.28 -15.26 -35.22
N ALA A 532 -8.61 -14.30 -36.09
CA ALA A 532 -9.72 -14.49 -37.00
C ALA A 532 -9.36 -15.73 -37.85
N PRO A 533 -10.26 -16.73 -37.96
CA PRO A 533 -9.96 -17.95 -38.68
C PRO A 533 -9.55 -17.57 -40.09
N ALA A 534 -8.34 -17.97 -40.48
CA ALA A 534 -7.77 -17.73 -41.79
C ALA A 534 -8.86 -17.87 -42.86
N GLU A 535 -9.33 -16.74 -43.41
CA GLU A 535 -10.20 -16.77 -44.57
C GLU A 535 -9.41 -17.49 -45.65
N ARG A 536 -9.90 -18.70 -45.96
CA ARG A 536 -9.33 -19.59 -46.96
C ARG A 536 -9.13 -18.79 -48.24
N SER A 537 -7.88 -18.62 -48.66
CA SER A 537 -7.59 -18.28 -50.05
C SER A 537 -8.43 -19.19 -50.96
N PRO A 538 -9.20 -18.64 -51.91
CA PRO A 538 -9.91 -19.49 -52.85
C PRO A 538 -8.85 -20.28 -53.64
N PRO A 539 -9.04 -21.59 -53.85
CA PRO A 539 -8.09 -22.39 -54.62
C PRO A 539 -8.05 -21.92 -56.08
N PRO A 540 -6.94 -22.18 -56.81
CA PRO A 540 -6.85 -21.83 -58.22
C PRO A 540 -7.94 -22.56 -59.01
N ARG A 541 -8.60 -21.82 -59.91
CA ARG A 541 -9.66 -22.35 -60.78
C ARG A 541 -9.06 -23.33 -61.81
N GLY A 542 -9.15 -24.62 -61.51
CA GLY A 542 -8.93 -25.71 -62.47
C GLY A 542 -10.24 -26.42 -62.82
N SER A 543 -10.57 -26.41 -64.11
CA SER A 543 -11.51 -27.29 -64.83
C SER A 543 -12.90 -27.56 -64.24
N ARG A 544 -13.91 -27.04 -64.96
CA ARG A 544 -15.30 -27.49 -64.97
C ARG A 544 -15.41 -29.02 -65.01
N ASP A 545 -16.17 -29.59 -64.09
CA ASP A 545 -17.05 -30.71 -64.44
C ASP A 545 -18.41 -30.50 -63.76
N VAL A 546 -19.45 -30.51 -64.58
CA VAL A 546 -20.83 -30.25 -64.18
C VAL A 546 -21.44 -31.58 -63.77
N THR A 547 -21.78 -31.73 -62.49
CA THR A 547 -22.72 -32.76 -62.06
C THR A 547 -23.79 -32.13 -61.17
N VAL A 548 -25.02 -32.17 -61.68
CA VAL A 548 -26.26 -31.76 -61.01
C VAL A 548 -26.51 -32.73 -59.84
N PRO A 549 -26.86 -32.27 -58.62
CA PRO A 549 -27.36 -33.16 -57.60
C PRO A 549 -28.87 -33.37 -57.75
N ASP A 550 -29.26 -34.63 -57.85
CA ASP A 550 -30.62 -35.11 -57.74
C ASP A 550 -31.20 -34.81 -56.35
N VAL A 551 -32.50 -34.52 -56.36
CA VAL A 551 -33.33 -34.21 -55.21
C VAL A 551 -33.87 -35.52 -54.64
N ASP A 552 -33.54 -35.83 -53.39
CA ASP A 552 -34.32 -36.69 -52.49
C ASP A 552 -33.86 -36.38 -51.05
N GLY A 553 -34.68 -36.09 -50.04
CA GLY A 553 -36.08 -36.41 -49.88
C GLY A 553 -36.31 -37.27 -48.63
N THR A 554 -35.83 -36.90 -47.43
CA THR A 554 -36.28 -37.52 -46.16
C THR A 554 -36.17 -36.61 -44.94
N SER A 555 -37.29 -35.94 -44.63
CA SER A 555 -38.03 -35.93 -43.36
C SER A 555 -37.34 -36.29 -42.02
N GLY A 556 -37.03 -35.25 -41.23
CA GLY A 556 -37.43 -35.01 -39.81
C GLY A 556 -36.81 -35.83 -38.64
N PRO A 557 -37.06 -35.45 -37.36
CA PRO A 557 -37.55 -34.19 -36.82
C PRO A 557 -36.71 -33.59 -35.66
N LEU A 558 -37.13 -32.40 -35.26
CA LEU A 558 -36.71 -31.53 -34.16
C LEU A 558 -36.74 -32.18 -32.76
N ALA A 559 -35.77 -31.83 -31.92
CA ALA A 559 -35.84 -31.87 -30.45
C ALA A 559 -35.15 -30.59 -29.92
N GLU A 560 -35.95 -29.61 -29.48
CA GLU A 560 -36.16 -29.25 -28.08
C GLU A 560 -34.99 -28.44 -27.47
N THR A 561 -35.11 -27.12 -27.58
CA THR A 561 -34.50 -26.16 -26.66
C THR A 561 -35.43 -25.98 -25.48
N ASP A 562 -35.04 -26.47 -24.31
CA ASP A 562 -35.69 -26.13 -23.05
C ASP A 562 -35.02 -24.87 -22.48
N GLY A 563 -35.86 -23.94 -22.02
CA GLY A 563 -35.47 -22.73 -21.33
C GLY A 563 -36.02 -22.75 -19.91
N GLY A 564 -35.19 -22.35 -18.95
CA GLY A 564 -35.61 -21.96 -17.60
C GLY A 564 -34.39 -21.32 -16.92
N SER A 565 -34.36 -20.01 -16.68
CA SER A 565 -35.07 -19.23 -15.65
C SER A 565 -34.60 -19.53 -14.21
N GLU A 566 -34.01 -18.50 -13.62
CA GLU A 566 -34.10 -18.10 -12.21
C GLU A 566 -33.51 -19.03 -11.13
N GLN A 567 -32.34 -18.65 -10.63
CA GLN A 567 -32.18 -18.13 -9.26
C GLN A 567 -30.92 -17.30 -9.12
#